data_AF-A0A2N0M1E1-F1
#
_entry.id   AF-A0A2N0M1E1-F1
#
_cell.length_a   1.000
_cell.length_b   1.000
_cell.length_c   1.000
_cell.angle_alpha   90.00
_cell.angle_beta   90.00
_cell.angle_gamma   90.00
#
_symmetry.space_group_name_H-M   'P 1'
#
loop_
_entity.id
_entity.type
_entity.pdbx_description
1 polymer ?
#
loop_
_entity_poly.entity_id
_entity_poly.type
_entity_poly.pdbx_seq_one_letter_code
_entity_poly.pdbx_strand_id
1 'polypeptide(L)'
;MKRLLIIRALVILLTIFAACGSDDEVVAEINEVSYTATDYHFEGSQFLPSGMTELTLVNQGMELHHQQLLTLPEGMTVDDLMAGLMSGEEGPPPPGIDAARGVGALNPGLSGNVTLNLTPGNYVVLCLVPNAEGAPHVALGMVKPITVIESGAPPVAEPEADLTIGMVDFGFAPSTAISSGVQNIRVTNQGEQDHEAFPIMLNPGATVEDFWAPLSQEHLPVRRQGKDLAASRR
;
A
#
# COMPACT_ATOMS: atom_id res chain seq x y z
N MET A 1 47.88 -41.80 57.44
CA MET A 1 46.42 -41.88 57.71
C MET A 1 45.71 -41.97 56.38
N LYS A 2 44.81 -42.96 56.27
CA LYS A 2 44.03 -43.34 55.08
C LYS A 2 43.07 -42.23 54.64
N ARG A 3 42.79 -42.16 53.34
CA ARG A 3 41.48 -41.90 52.68
C ARG A 3 41.73 -41.39 51.25
N LEU A 4 40.98 -41.70 50.21
CA LEU A 4 40.10 -42.81 49.82
C LEU A 4 39.79 -42.48 48.35
N LEU A 5 40.01 -43.41 47.42
CA LEU A 5 39.58 -43.26 46.04
C LEU A 5 38.05 -43.18 45.99
N ILE A 6 37.50 -42.24 45.22
CA ILE A 6 36.11 -42.30 44.74
C ILE A 6 36.16 -42.13 43.23
N ILE A 7 36.13 -43.27 42.54
CA ILE A 7 35.84 -43.39 41.12
C ILE A 7 34.33 -43.16 40.97
N ARG A 8 33.90 -42.07 40.32
CA ARG A 8 32.52 -41.92 39.87
C ARG A 8 32.44 -42.44 38.43
N ALA A 9 31.76 -43.57 38.27
CA ALA A 9 31.40 -44.11 36.97
C ALA A 9 30.48 -43.13 36.23
N LEU A 10 30.89 -42.71 35.04
CA LEU A 10 30.09 -41.90 34.12
C LEU A 10 29.17 -42.86 33.35
N VAL A 11 27.88 -42.84 33.69
CA VAL A 11 26.84 -43.54 32.89
C VAL A 11 26.55 -42.65 31.69
N ILE A 12 26.98 -43.06 30.49
CA ILE A 12 26.58 -42.45 29.23
C ILE A 12 25.17 -42.95 28.92
N LEU A 13 24.17 -42.11 29.21
CA LEU A 13 22.79 -42.33 28.80
C LEU A 13 22.68 -41.95 27.31
N LEU A 14 22.63 -42.95 26.44
CA LEU A 14 22.39 -42.77 25.01
C LEU A 14 20.90 -42.44 24.82
N THR A 15 20.55 -41.16 24.76
CA THR A 15 19.20 -40.71 24.39
C THR A 15 18.98 -40.93 22.90
N ILE A 16 18.14 -41.91 22.58
CA ILE A 16 17.60 -42.12 21.23
C ILE A 16 16.65 -40.94 20.95
N PHE A 17 17.06 -40.00 20.09
CA PHE A 17 16.12 -39.04 19.50
C PHE A 17 15.22 -39.80 18.53
N ALA A 18 13.99 -40.08 18.95
CA ALA A 18 12.92 -40.39 18.03
C ALA A 18 12.66 -39.12 17.21
N ALA A 19 13.07 -39.12 15.95
CA ALA A 19 12.65 -38.14 14.96
C ALA A 19 11.17 -38.38 14.66
N CYS A 20 10.29 -37.75 15.45
CA CYS A 20 8.92 -37.52 15.00
C CYS A 20 9.01 -36.45 13.90
N GLY A 21 8.67 -36.83 12.66
CA GLY A 21 8.36 -35.85 11.63
C GLY A 21 7.21 -35.01 12.14
N SER A 22 7.45 -33.72 12.39
CA SER A 22 6.39 -32.74 12.39
C SER A 22 6.02 -32.54 10.93
N ASP A 23 4.86 -33.06 10.55
CA ASP A 23 4.08 -32.39 9.53
C ASP A 23 3.82 -31.00 10.13
N ASP A 24 4.67 -30.01 9.81
CA ASP A 24 4.47 -28.63 10.22
C ASP A 24 3.12 -28.21 9.65
N GLU A 25 2.10 -28.19 10.51
CA GLU A 25 0.77 -27.71 10.19
C GLU A 25 0.93 -26.26 9.73
N VAL A 26 0.75 -26.00 8.43
CA VAL A 26 0.83 -24.65 7.88
C VAL A 26 -0.31 -23.85 8.50
N VAL A 27 0.03 -23.03 9.49
CA VAL A 27 -0.92 -22.13 10.15
C VAL A 27 -1.33 -21.08 9.12
N ALA A 28 -2.63 -20.80 9.06
CA ALA A 28 -3.17 -19.78 8.19
C ALA A 28 -2.73 -18.40 8.72
N GLU A 29 -1.88 -17.69 7.97
CA GLU A 29 -1.34 -16.39 8.35
C GLU A 29 -1.57 -15.35 7.23
N ILE A 30 -1.73 -14.09 7.63
CA ILE A 30 -1.81 -12.97 6.68
C ILE A 30 -0.45 -12.86 6.00
N ASN A 31 -0.42 -12.80 4.67
CA ASN A 31 0.82 -12.56 3.94
C ASN A 31 1.34 -11.14 4.25
N GLU A 32 2.57 -11.02 4.72
CA GLU A 32 3.21 -9.72 4.93
C GLU A 32 4.06 -9.35 3.71
N VAL A 33 3.75 -8.24 3.05
CA VAL A 33 4.44 -7.78 1.84
C VAL A 33 4.79 -6.31 1.98
N SER A 34 6.07 -5.98 1.77
CA SER A 34 6.55 -4.59 1.83
C SER A 34 7.12 -4.13 0.49
N TYR A 35 6.79 -2.90 0.12
CA TYR A 35 7.43 -2.17 -0.96
C TYR A 35 8.09 -0.91 -0.42
N THR A 36 9.27 -0.59 -0.95
CA THR A 36 9.94 0.68 -0.71
C THR A 36 9.74 1.58 -1.93
N ALA A 37 9.19 2.77 -1.71
CA ALA A 37 9.15 3.83 -2.70
C ALA A 37 10.44 4.66 -2.60
N THR A 38 11.11 4.83 -3.73
CA THR A 38 12.06 5.91 -3.97
C THR A 38 11.50 6.80 -5.08
N ASP A 39 12.11 7.96 -5.35
CA ASP A 39 11.57 8.86 -6.36
C ASP A 39 11.48 8.16 -7.72
N TYR A 40 10.23 8.01 -8.17
CA TYR A 40 9.80 7.40 -9.42
C TYR A 40 10.04 5.88 -9.54
N HIS A 41 10.22 5.17 -8.41
CA HIS A 41 10.48 3.72 -8.43
C HIS A 41 9.91 2.97 -7.22
N PHE A 42 9.47 1.72 -7.45
CA PHE A 42 9.08 0.77 -6.41
C PHE A 42 10.03 -0.43 -6.33
N GLU A 43 10.69 -0.57 -5.18
CA GLU A 43 11.42 -1.78 -4.80
C GLU A 43 10.49 -2.75 -4.06
N GLY A 44 10.60 -4.04 -4.36
CA GLY A 44 9.73 -5.08 -3.80
C GLY A 44 9.57 -6.29 -4.72
N SER A 45 8.87 -7.32 -4.26
CA SER A 45 8.66 -8.55 -5.04
C SER A 45 7.84 -8.30 -6.31
N GLN A 46 8.08 -9.11 -7.34
CA GLN A 46 7.20 -9.19 -8.50
C GLN A 46 6.11 -10.26 -8.33
N PHE A 47 6.32 -11.25 -7.46
CA PHE A 47 5.44 -12.38 -7.27
C PHE A 47 4.96 -12.42 -5.82
N LEU A 48 3.64 -12.46 -5.63
CA LEU A 48 3.00 -12.53 -4.31
C LEU A 48 2.12 -13.80 -4.22
N PRO A 49 1.99 -14.44 -3.05
CA PRO A 49 0.97 -15.46 -2.85
C PRO A 49 -0.44 -14.85 -2.82
N SER A 50 -1.45 -15.60 -3.27
CA SER A 50 -2.87 -15.25 -3.08
C SER A 50 -3.29 -15.35 -1.60
N GLY A 51 -4.38 -14.66 -1.26
CA GLY A 51 -4.98 -14.63 0.08
C GLY A 51 -4.90 -13.26 0.77
N MET A 52 -5.32 -13.23 2.04
CA MET A 52 -5.23 -12.03 2.88
C MET A 52 -3.78 -11.57 2.98
N THR A 53 -3.52 -10.33 2.59
CA THR A 53 -2.19 -9.75 2.47
C THR A 53 -2.17 -8.37 3.10
N GLU A 54 -1.29 -8.15 4.07
CA GLU A 54 -0.94 -6.81 4.54
C GLU A 54 0.16 -6.24 3.64
N LEU A 55 -0.21 -5.23 2.85
CA LEU A 55 0.69 -4.48 1.99
C LEU A 55 1.18 -3.25 2.73
N THR A 56 2.49 -3.17 2.94
CA THR A 56 3.16 -2.02 3.53
C THR A 56 3.90 -1.22 2.47
N LEU A 57 3.73 0.10 2.49
CA LEU A 57 4.55 1.05 1.74
C LEU A 57 5.48 1.78 2.70
N VAL A 58 6.76 1.85 2.38
CA VAL A 58 7.75 2.69 3.05
C VAL A 58 8.25 3.74 2.07
N ASN A 59 8.03 5.02 2.35
CA ASN A 59 8.54 6.10 1.51
C ASN A 59 9.96 6.50 1.93
N GLN A 60 10.95 6.15 1.10
CA GLN A 60 12.36 6.57 1.23
C GLN A 60 12.77 7.60 0.16
N GLY A 61 11.83 8.07 -0.65
CA GLY A 61 12.02 9.16 -1.61
C GLY A 61 11.98 10.54 -0.96
N MET A 62 12.17 11.57 -1.78
CA MET A 62 12.05 12.97 -1.37
C MET A 62 10.67 13.56 -1.69
N GLU A 63 9.88 12.89 -2.53
CA GLU A 63 8.51 13.29 -2.87
C GLU A 63 7.44 12.51 -2.08
N LEU A 64 6.20 12.99 -2.15
CA LEU A 64 5.03 12.23 -1.70
C LEU A 64 4.86 11.00 -2.59
N HIS A 65 4.69 9.83 -2.00
CA HIS A 65 4.44 8.59 -2.74
C HIS A 65 3.24 7.87 -2.18
N HIS A 66 2.35 7.41 -3.05
CA HIS A 66 1.32 6.44 -2.71
C HIS A 66 1.56 5.13 -3.44
N GLN A 67 0.88 4.07 -3.01
CA GLN A 67 0.91 2.76 -3.65
C GLN A 67 -0.52 2.39 -4.01
N GLN A 68 -0.87 2.48 -5.30
CA GLN A 68 -2.15 2.00 -5.81
C GLN A 68 -1.96 0.71 -6.58
N LEU A 69 -2.79 -0.28 -6.28
CA LEU A 69 -2.82 -1.59 -6.91
C LEU A 69 -4.06 -1.69 -7.78
N LEU A 70 -3.86 -1.95 -9.07
CA LEU A 70 -4.91 -2.16 -10.06
C LEU A 70 -4.80 -3.58 -10.62
N THR A 71 -5.94 -4.25 -10.86
CA THR A 71 -5.94 -5.50 -11.63
C THR A 71 -5.63 -5.20 -13.09
N LEU A 72 -4.90 -6.11 -13.73
CA LEU A 72 -4.63 -6.06 -15.16
C LEU A 72 -5.40 -7.21 -15.84
N PRO A 73 -6.48 -6.92 -16.59
CA PRO A 73 -7.27 -7.92 -17.31
C PRO A 73 -6.41 -8.79 -18.23
N GLU A 74 -6.88 -10.01 -18.49
CA GLU A 74 -6.24 -10.88 -19.47
C GLU A 74 -6.13 -10.18 -20.83
N GLY A 75 -4.92 -10.17 -21.40
CA GLY A 75 -4.64 -9.55 -22.70
C GLY A 75 -4.39 -8.04 -22.64
N MET A 76 -4.58 -7.37 -21.50
CA MET A 76 -4.19 -5.97 -21.33
C MET A 76 -2.70 -5.87 -20.96
N THR A 77 -1.97 -5.00 -21.65
CA THR A 77 -0.57 -4.68 -21.31
C THR A 77 -0.49 -3.49 -20.37
N VAL A 78 0.65 -3.31 -19.69
CA VAL A 78 0.91 -2.10 -18.91
C VAL A 78 0.90 -0.86 -19.81
N ASP A 79 1.39 -0.96 -21.04
CA ASP A 79 1.36 0.15 -22.00
C ASP A 79 -0.08 0.54 -22.36
N ASP A 80 -1.00 -0.42 -22.49
CA ASP A 80 -2.42 -0.16 -22.72
C ASP A 80 -3.05 0.57 -21.51
N LEU A 81 -2.74 0.10 -20.29
CA LEU A 81 -3.17 0.76 -19.06
C LEU A 81 -2.65 2.20 -19.00
N MET A 82 -1.37 2.40 -19.31
CA MET A 82 -0.74 3.73 -19.31
C MET A 82 -1.35 4.65 -20.35
N ALA A 83 -1.62 4.17 -21.56
CA ALA A 83 -2.30 4.94 -22.60
C ALA A 83 -3.70 5.37 -22.15
N GLY A 84 -4.43 4.49 -21.46
CA GLY A 84 -5.74 4.79 -20.86
C GLY A 84 -5.65 5.86 -19.77
N LEU A 85 -4.74 5.71 -18.80
CA LEU A 85 -4.55 6.68 -17.72
C LEU A 85 -4.10 8.06 -18.23
N MET A 86 -3.31 8.08 -19.30
CA MET A 86 -2.77 9.32 -19.89
C MET A 86 -3.72 10.00 -20.86
N SER A 87 -4.82 9.35 -21.27
CA SER A 87 -5.79 9.94 -22.21
C SER A 87 -6.50 11.15 -21.61
N GLY A 88 -6.57 11.24 -20.27
CA GLY A 88 -7.31 12.27 -19.55
C GLY A 88 -8.82 12.18 -19.72
N GLU A 89 -9.33 11.05 -20.25
CA GLU A 89 -10.76 10.80 -20.31
C GLU A 89 -11.30 10.57 -18.90
N GLU A 90 -12.19 11.46 -18.47
CA GLU A 90 -12.95 11.28 -17.23
C GLU A 90 -13.94 10.13 -17.41
N GLY A 91 -13.90 9.15 -16.51
CA GLY A 91 -14.79 8.00 -16.55
C GLY A 91 -14.31 6.86 -15.67
N PRO A 92 -15.14 5.82 -15.46
CA PRO A 92 -14.72 4.63 -14.75
C PRO A 92 -13.53 3.98 -15.47
N PRO A 93 -12.62 3.30 -14.75
CA PRO A 93 -11.51 2.60 -15.38
C PRO A 93 -12.03 1.58 -16.41
N PRO A 94 -11.23 1.24 -17.44
CA PRO A 94 -11.61 0.24 -18.43
C PRO A 94 -12.16 -1.04 -17.80
N PRO A 95 -13.18 -1.69 -18.41
CA PRO A 95 -13.79 -2.89 -17.84
C PRO A 95 -12.77 -3.96 -17.46
N GLY A 96 -12.85 -4.47 -16.23
CA GLY A 96 -11.95 -5.49 -15.67
C GLY A 96 -10.76 -4.95 -14.88
N ILE A 97 -10.54 -3.63 -14.88
CA ILE A 97 -9.70 -2.96 -13.90
C ILE A 97 -10.57 -2.69 -12.68
N ASP A 98 -10.33 -3.40 -11.59
CA ASP A 98 -10.91 -3.08 -10.29
C ASP A 98 -10.35 -1.74 -9.82
N ALA A 99 -11.20 -0.96 -9.14
CA ALA A 99 -10.83 0.32 -8.56
C ALA A 99 -9.54 0.20 -7.73
N ALA A 100 -8.71 1.25 -7.81
CA ALA A 100 -7.43 1.30 -7.15
C ALA A 100 -7.58 1.01 -5.64
N ARG A 101 -6.77 0.08 -5.12
CA ARG A 101 -6.65 -0.23 -3.69
C ARG A 101 -5.21 -0.07 -3.28
N GLY A 102 -4.94 0.37 -2.06
CA GLY A 102 -3.58 0.42 -1.58
C GLY A 102 -3.35 1.48 -0.52
N VAL A 103 -2.09 1.77 -0.27
CA VAL A 103 -1.66 2.76 0.72
C VAL A 103 -1.73 4.15 0.11
N GLY A 104 -2.51 5.05 0.73
CA GLY A 104 -2.59 6.45 0.34
C GLY A 104 -1.26 7.20 0.48
N ALA A 105 -1.23 8.47 0.05
CA ALA A 105 0.02 9.24 -0.04
C ALA A 105 0.75 9.42 1.30
N LEU A 106 2.05 9.13 1.30
CA LEU A 106 2.94 9.23 2.45
C LEU A 106 4.02 10.27 2.20
N ASN A 107 4.27 11.14 3.19
CA ASN A 107 5.43 12.04 3.17
C ASN A 107 6.76 11.26 3.24
N PRO A 108 7.88 11.87 2.81
CA PRO A 108 9.22 11.30 2.99
C PRO A 108 9.46 10.76 4.40
N GLY A 109 9.97 9.54 4.49
CA GLY A 109 10.29 8.86 5.74
C GLY A 109 9.09 8.23 6.47
N LEU A 110 7.86 8.36 5.95
CA LEU A 110 6.69 7.72 6.53
C LEU A 110 6.44 6.34 5.91
N SER A 111 5.71 5.51 6.67
CA SER A 111 5.21 4.22 6.23
C SER A 111 3.72 4.07 6.55
N GLY A 112 3.02 3.26 5.78
CA GLY A 112 1.62 2.93 5.99
C GLY A 112 1.31 1.54 5.43
N ASN A 113 0.20 0.96 5.86
CA ASN A 113 -0.22 -0.36 5.41
C ASN A 113 -1.72 -0.41 5.12
N VAL A 114 -2.10 -1.41 4.32
CA VAL A 114 -3.48 -1.83 4.10
C VAL A 114 -3.54 -3.35 4.03
N THR A 115 -4.64 -3.92 4.48
CA THR A 115 -4.87 -5.36 4.36
C THR A 115 -5.90 -5.64 3.28
N LEU A 116 -5.52 -6.40 2.25
CA LEU A 116 -6.33 -6.73 1.08
C LEU A 116 -6.41 -8.24 0.90
N ASN A 117 -7.54 -8.76 0.42
CA ASN A 117 -7.61 -10.12 -0.08
C ASN A 117 -7.18 -10.15 -1.56
N LEU A 118 -6.01 -10.72 -1.85
CA LEU A 118 -5.48 -10.78 -3.21
C LEU A 118 -5.85 -12.11 -3.89
N THR A 119 -6.55 -12.04 -5.01
CA THR A 119 -6.86 -13.20 -5.84
C THR A 119 -5.71 -13.47 -6.82
N PRO A 120 -5.49 -14.72 -7.27
CA PRO A 120 -4.53 -15.00 -8.34
C PRO A 120 -4.80 -14.17 -9.59
N GLY A 121 -3.76 -13.60 -10.19
CA GLY A 121 -3.90 -12.73 -11.36
C GLY A 121 -2.73 -11.77 -11.58
N ASN A 122 -2.84 -10.95 -12.63
CA ASN A 122 -1.88 -9.89 -12.92
C ASN A 122 -2.37 -8.57 -12.34
N TYR A 123 -1.45 -7.81 -11.76
CA TYR A 123 -1.72 -6.51 -11.17
C TYR A 123 -0.62 -5.53 -11.56
N VAL A 124 -0.90 -4.25 -11.35
CA VAL A 124 0.07 -3.17 -11.47
C VAL A 124 0.07 -2.36 -10.17
N VAL A 125 1.25 -2.16 -9.61
CA VAL A 125 1.50 -1.16 -8.57
C VAL A 125 1.91 0.14 -9.26
N LEU A 126 1.28 1.26 -8.95
CA LEU A 126 1.58 2.56 -9.56
C LEU A 126 1.41 3.73 -8.57
N CYS A 127 2.06 4.86 -8.90
CA CYS A 127 1.92 6.13 -8.19
C CYS A 127 1.36 7.22 -9.11
N LEU A 128 0.22 7.82 -8.75
CA LEU A 128 -0.45 8.89 -9.50
C LEU A 128 -0.18 10.27 -8.91
N VAL A 129 0.55 10.35 -7.80
CA VAL A 129 0.91 11.63 -7.18
C VAL A 129 1.67 12.48 -8.21
N PRO A 130 1.24 13.74 -8.45
CA PRO A 130 1.96 14.64 -9.33
C PRO A 130 3.22 15.17 -8.66
N ASN A 131 4.30 15.28 -9.43
CA ASN A 131 5.50 16.01 -9.04
C ASN A 131 5.25 17.54 -9.03
N ALA A 132 6.30 18.31 -8.73
CA ALA A 132 6.21 19.78 -8.67
C ALA A 132 5.79 20.44 -10.01
N GLU A 133 6.13 19.82 -11.15
CA GLU A 133 5.74 20.28 -12.49
C GLU A 133 4.33 19.81 -12.90
N GLY A 134 3.68 19.00 -12.07
CA GLY A 134 2.34 18.47 -12.29
C GLY A 134 2.30 17.16 -13.10
N ALA A 135 3.44 16.55 -13.40
CA ALA A 135 3.51 15.25 -14.05
C ALA A 135 3.27 14.14 -13.01
N PRO A 136 2.31 13.23 -13.20
CA PRO A 136 2.10 12.11 -12.29
C PRO A 136 3.32 11.18 -12.31
N HIS A 137 3.73 10.65 -11.15
CA HIS A 137 4.92 9.81 -11.04
C HIS A 137 4.91 8.58 -11.95
N VAL A 138 3.74 8.00 -12.20
CA VAL A 138 3.58 6.89 -13.15
C VAL A 138 4.05 7.27 -14.56
N ALA A 139 3.85 8.53 -14.98
CA ALA A 139 4.34 9.04 -16.27
C ALA A 139 5.86 9.23 -16.30
N LEU A 140 6.49 9.27 -15.11
CA LEU A 140 7.94 9.31 -14.92
C LEU A 140 8.54 7.91 -14.72
N GLY A 141 7.73 6.86 -14.82
CA GLY A 141 8.16 5.46 -14.73
C GLY A 141 7.82 4.76 -13.41
N MET A 142 7.06 5.40 -12.51
CA MET A 142 6.69 4.82 -11.22
C MET A 142 5.54 3.80 -11.33
N VAL A 143 5.85 2.68 -11.98
CA VAL A 143 4.94 1.58 -12.28
C VAL A 143 5.68 0.25 -12.13
N LYS A 144 5.02 -0.75 -11.55
CA LYS A 144 5.57 -2.08 -11.36
C LYS A 144 4.51 -3.15 -11.61
N PRO A 145 4.65 -3.97 -12.67
CA PRO A 145 3.81 -5.14 -12.86
C PRO A 145 4.12 -6.17 -11.78
N ILE A 146 3.08 -6.79 -11.22
CA ILE A 146 3.20 -7.90 -10.26
C ILE A 146 2.23 -9.03 -10.64
N THR A 147 2.52 -10.24 -10.19
CA THR A 147 1.67 -11.41 -10.37
C THR A 147 1.36 -12.02 -9.01
N VAL A 148 0.07 -12.15 -8.71
CA VAL A 148 -0.40 -12.92 -7.56
C VAL A 148 -0.57 -14.38 -8.01
N ILE A 149 0.14 -15.28 -7.36
CA ILE A 149 0.19 -16.71 -7.67
C ILE A 149 -0.70 -17.46 -6.68
N GLU A 150 -1.38 -18.50 -7.14
CA GLU A 150 -2.14 -19.39 -6.28
C GLU A 150 -1.31 -19.90 -5.08
N SER A 151 -1.83 -19.71 -3.88
CA SER A 151 -1.26 -20.20 -2.64
C SER A 151 -1.90 -21.52 -2.23
N GLY A 152 -1.10 -22.46 -1.75
CA GLY A 152 -1.59 -23.68 -1.11
C GLY A 152 -1.94 -23.50 0.37
N ALA A 153 -1.74 -22.30 0.93
CA ALA A 153 -2.03 -22.01 2.32
C ALA A 153 -3.55 -22.01 2.59
N PRO A 154 -4.00 -22.40 3.80
CA PRO A 154 -5.41 -22.30 4.16
C PRO A 154 -5.91 -20.84 4.12
N PRO A 155 -7.19 -20.60 3.77
CA PRO A 155 -7.76 -19.25 3.78
C PRO A 155 -7.72 -18.62 5.17
N VAL A 156 -7.38 -17.33 5.22
CA VAL A 156 -7.40 -16.50 6.42
C VAL A 156 -8.61 -15.58 6.36
N ALA A 157 -9.33 -15.42 7.47
CA ALA A 157 -10.43 -14.48 7.56
C ALA A 157 -9.93 -13.03 7.53
N GLU A 158 -10.72 -12.12 6.97
CA GLU A 158 -10.43 -10.68 7.06
C GLU A 158 -10.37 -10.25 8.54
N PRO A 159 -9.40 -9.41 8.94
CA PRO A 159 -9.36 -8.87 10.30
C PRO A 159 -10.66 -8.17 10.69
N GLU A 160 -11.10 -8.39 11.92
CA GLU A 160 -12.21 -7.64 12.51
C GLU A 160 -11.84 -6.15 12.58
N ALA A 161 -12.79 -5.30 12.17
CA ALA A 161 -12.60 -3.84 12.15
C ALA A 161 -13.13 -3.22 13.45
N ASP A 162 -12.33 -2.33 14.04
CA ASP A 162 -12.73 -1.52 15.21
C ASP A 162 -13.72 -0.41 14.82
N LEU A 163 -13.61 0.09 13.59
CA LEU A 163 -14.52 1.06 13.00
C LEU A 163 -14.56 0.96 11.47
N THR A 164 -15.54 1.62 10.87
CA THR A 164 -15.66 1.76 9.42
C THR A 164 -15.56 3.22 9.01
N ILE A 165 -15.03 3.47 7.80
CA ILE A 165 -15.10 4.77 7.12
C ILE A 165 -15.74 4.55 5.75
N GLY A 166 -16.95 5.09 5.56
CA GLY A 166 -17.54 5.22 4.24
C GLY A 166 -16.97 6.45 3.53
N MET A 167 -16.31 6.27 2.39
CA MET A 167 -15.90 7.37 1.51
C MET A 167 -17.06 7.65 0.57
N VAL A 168 -17.69 8.81 0.69
CA VAL A 168 -18.77 9.25 -0.20
C VAL A 168 -18.26 10.41 -1.03
N ASP A 169 -18.95 10.73 -2.13
CA ASP A 169 -18.56 11.89 -2.93
C ASP A 169 -18.46 13.14 -2.04
N PHE A 170 -17.27 13.73 -2.01
CA PHE A 170 -16.92 14.91 -1.22
C PHE A 170 -16.99 14.75 0.31
N GLY A 171 -16.88 13.53 0.86
CA GLY A 171 -16.90 13.34 2.30
C GLY A 171 -16.44 11.99 2.83
N PHE A 172 -16.24 11.94 4.15
CA PHE A 172 -15.91 10.74 4.91
C PHE A 172 -16.92 10.56 6.04
N ALA A 173 -17.46 9.35 6.17
CA ALA A 173 -18.45 8.97 7.17
C ALA A 173 -17.89 7.90 8.11
N PRO A 174 -17.14 8.28 9.17
CA PRO A 174 -16.69 7.33 10.17
C PRO A 174 -17.86 6.84 11.04
N SER A 175 -17.90 5.55 11.36
CA SER A 175 -18.97 4.97 12.22
C SER A 175 -18.89 5.43 13.67
N THR A 176 -17.70 5.82 14.13
CA THR A 176 -17.42 6.33 15.47
C THR A 176 -16.17 7.22 15.43
N ALA A 177 -15.89 7.94 16.51
CA ALA A 177 -14.66 8.70 16.63
C ALA A 177 -13.43 7.76 16.59
N ILE A 178 -12.40 8.15 15.83
CA ILE A 178 -11.12 7.44 15.79
C ILE A 178 -10.43 7.62 17.15
N SER A 179 -10.17 6.52 17.86
CA SER A 179 -9.50 6.56 19.16
C SER A 179 -7.97 6.58 18.99
N SER A 180 -7.22 6.79 20.07
CA SER A 180 -5.76 6.67 20.04
C SER A 180 -5.33 5.20 20.09
N GLY A 181 -4.30 4.82 19.33
CA GLY A 181 -3.73 3.46 19.35
C GLY A 181 -3.88 2.76 18.01
N VAL A 182 -3.39 1.52 17.93
CA VAL A 182 -3.55 0.66 16.75
C VAL A 182 -5.01 0.26 16.62
N GLN A 183 -5.59 0.51 15.44
CA GLN A 183 -6.98 0.17 15.12
C GLN A 183 -7.04 -0.38 13.69
N ASN A 184 -7.87 -1.40 13.48
CA ASN A 184 -8.26 -1.86 12.16
C ASN A 184 -9.45 -1.04 11.68
N ILE A 185 -9.26 -0.29 10.59
CA ILE A 185 -10.31 0.54 9.99
C ILE A 185 -10.72 -0.10 8.67
N ARG A 186 -11.98 -0.54 8.57
CA ARG A 186 -12.52 -0.95 7.27
C ARG A 186 -12.97 0.29 6.49
N VAL A 187 -12.35 0.51 5.34
CA VAL A 187 -12.68 1.62 4.44
C VAL A 187 -13.48 1.09 3.26
N THR A 188 -14.57 1.77 2.91
CA THR A 188 -15.41 1.40 1.76
C THR A 188 -15.66 2.62 0.90
N ASN A 189 -15.36 2.52 -0.40
CA ASN A 189 -15.83 3.52 -1.36
C ASN A 189 -17.35 3.33 -1.58
N GLN A 190 -18.12 4.37 -1.26
CA GLN A 190 -19.57 4.47 -1.36
C GLN A 190 -19.99 5.62 -2.29
N GLY A 191 -19.02 6.35 -2.86
CA GLY A 191 -19.24 7.38 -3.87
C GLY A 191 -19.24 6.81 -5.29
N GLU A 192 -19.54 7.67 -6.26
CA GLU A 192 -19.40 7.37 -7.69
C GLU A 192 -17.97 7.58 -8.18
N GLN A 193 -17.18 8.39 -7.45
CA GLN A 193 -15.77 8.66 -7.75
C GLN A 193 -14.83 7.72 -6.99
N ASP A 194 -13.62 7.53 -7.49
CA ASP A 194 -12.54 6.92 -6.72
C ASP A 194 -12.14 7.85 -5.57
N HIS A 195 -11.99 7.27 -4.38
CA HIS A 195 -11.62 8.00 -3.17
C HIS A 195 -10.43 7.34 -2.48
N GLU A 196 -9.58 8.16 -1.88
CA GLU A 196 -8.56 7.72 -0.92
C GLU A 196 -8.87 8.33 0.45
N ALA A 197 -8.67 7.55 1.51
CA ALA A 197 -8.75 8.03 2.88
C ALA A 197 -7.42 7.80 3.58
N PHE A 198 -6.83 8.87 4.10
CA PHE A 198 -5.67 8.80 4.97
C PHE A 198 -5.82 9.81 6.12
N PRO A 199 -5.49 9.41 7.36
CA PRO A 199 -5.54 10.32 8.49
C PRO A 199 -4.39 11.33 8.40
N ILE A 200 -4.71 12.60 8.64
CA ILE A 200 -3.71 13.67 8.79
C ILE A 200 -3.67 14.08 10.26
N MET A 201 -2.52 13.92 10.89
CA MET A 201 -2.30 14.43 12.25
C MET A 201 -1.95 15.91 12.18
N LEU A 202 -2.81 16.76 12.75
CA LEU A 202 -2.53 18.19 12.88
C LEU A 202 -1.48 18.44 13.96
N ASN A 203 -0.69 19.50 13.77
CA ASN A 203 0.25 19.96 14.78
C ASN A 203 -0.48 20.30 16.09
N PRO A 204 0.17 20.14 17.26
CA PRO A 204 -0.43 20.50 18.54
C PRO A 204 -0.96 21.95 18.53
N GLY A 205 -2.26 22.11 18.81
CA GLY A 205 -2.94 23.40 18.85
C GLY A 205 -3.41 23.93 17.50
N ALA A 206 -3.08 23.28 16.38
CA ALA A 206 -3.61 23.64 15.06
C ALA A 206 -5.07 23.19 14.92
N THR A 207 -5.87 24.01 14.24
CA THR A 207 -7.25 23.71 13.89
C THR A 207 -7.35 23.16 12.46
N VAL A 208 -8.50 22.57 12.14
CA VAL A 208 -8.83 22.16 10.77
C VAL A 208 -8.82 23.36 9.82
N GLU A 209 -9.21 24.55 10.29
CA GLU A 209 -9.18 25.77 9.49
C GLU A 209 -7.76 26.23 9.18
N ASP A 210 -6.83 26.11 10.14
CA ASP A 210 -5.41 26.40 9.92
C ASP A 210 -4.81 25.49 8.82
N PHE A 211 -5.28 24.24 8.74
CA PHE A 211 -4.89 23.31 7.69
C PHE A 211 -5.46 23.68 6.31
N TRP A 212 -6.73 24.09 6.25
CA TRP A 212 -7.40 24.40 4.97
C TRP A 212 -7.05 25.76 4.39
N ALA A 213 -6.79 26.77 5.21
CA ALA A 213 -6.60 28.15 4.76
C ALA A 213 -5.60 28.28 3.59
N PRO A 214 -4.41 27.62 3.60
CA PRO A 214 -3.45 27.69 2.50
C PRO A 214 -3.89 26.95 1.22
N LEU A 215 -4.81 25.99 1.32
CA LEU A 215 -5.30 25.17 0.20
C LEU A 215 -6.52 25.79 -0.50
N SER A 216 -7.11 26.84 0.07
CA SER A 216 -8.22 27.57 -0.53
C SER A 216 -7.82 28.22 -1.86
N GLN A 217 -8.75 28.31 -2.82
CA GLN A 217 -8.48 28.88 -4.16
C GLN A 217 -7.90 30.30 -4.13
N GLU A 218 -8.09 31.05 -3.04
CA GLU A 218 -7.54 32.39 -2.86
C GLU A 218 -5.99 32.38 -2.73
N HIS A 219 -5.39 31.25 -2.35
CA HIS A 219 -3.96 31.12 -2.06
C HIS A 219 -3.21 30.18 -3.03
N LEU A 220 -3.89 29.55 -3.99
CA LEU A 220 -3.22 28.75 -5.03
C LEU A 220 -2.54 29.68 -6.05
N PRO A 221 -1.26 29.46 -6.43
CA PRO A 221 -0.65 30.21 -7.51
C PRO A 221 -1.45 29.98 -8.79
N VAL A 222 -1.97 31.07 -9.38
CA VAL A 222 -2.65 31.04 -10.68
C VAL A 222 -1.73 30.34 -11.68
N ARG A 223 -2.13 29.15 -12.18
CA ARG A 223 -1.43 28.50 -13.30
C ARG A 223 -1.31 29.52 -14.43
N ARG A 224 -0.10 29.99 -14.72
CA ARG A 224 0.14 30.78 -15.93
C ARG A 224 -0.12 29.85 -17.11
N GLN A 225 -1.32 29.92 -17.69
CA GLN A 225 -1.60 29.29 -18.97
C GLN A 225 -0.59 29.83 -19.99
N GLY A 226 0.12 28.91 -20.65
CA GLY A 226 1.09 29.23 -21.68
C GLY A 226 0.47 29.99 -22.83
N LYS A 227 0.56 31.32 -22.77
CA LYS A 227 0.42 32.24 -23.90
C LYS A 227 1.46 33.34 -23.72
N ASP A 228 2.70 33.03 -24.09
CA ASP A 228 3.68 34.02 -24.58
C ASP A 228 4.99 33.31 -24.97
N LEU A 229 4.92 32.52 -26.05
CA LEU A 229 6.10 32.11 -26.83
C LEU A 229 5.87 32.52 -28.29
N ALA A 230 5.66 33.82 -28.52
CA ALA A 230 5.60 34.37 -29.88
C ALA A 230 6.01 35.85 -29.93
N ALA A 231 7.15 36.24 -29.35
CA ALA A 231 7.77 37.53 -29.66
C ALA A 231 9.25 37.59 -29.24
N SER A 232 10.14 36.92 -29.98
CA SER A 232 11.55 37.35 -30.11
C SER A 232 12.26 36.52 -31.19
N ARG A 233 11.90 36.76 -32.45
CA ARG A 233 12.82 36.63 -33.59
C ARG A 233 12.52 37.77 -34.54
N ARG A 234 13.25 38.87 -34.36
CA ARG A 234 13.71 39.78 -35.40
C ARG A 234 14.82 40.64 -34.82
#